data_AF-R6ZL74-F1
#
_entry.id   AF-R6ZL74-F1
#
_cell.length_a   1.000
_cell.length_b   1.000
_cell.length_c   1.000
_cell.angle_alpha   90.00
_cell.angle_beta   90.00
_cell.angle_gamma   90.00
#
_symmetry.space_group_name_H-M   'P 1'
#
loop_
_entity.id
_entity.type
_entity.pdbx_description
1 polymer ?
#
loop_
_entity_poly.entity_id
_entity_poly.type
_entity_poly.pdbx_seq_one_letter_code
_entity_poly.pdbx_strand_id
1 'polypeptide(L)'
;MDGFRLDVVNLLSKTPGLPDDPITGPKGDGRTHYADGPRIHESLHLMNQEVFKPYGLVTVGEMSSTTPEECVLYTREDREELSMVFSFHHMKTDYKEASGPIRCFPWRS
;
A
#
# COMPACT_ATOMS: atom_id res chain seq x y z
N MET A 1 18.57 -13.00 10.74
CA MET A 1 17.53 -12.45 9.86
C MET A 1 16.58 -11.73 10.77
N ASP A 2 16.51 -10.41 10.65
CA ASP A 2 15.95 -9.53 11.70
C ASP A 2 14.70 -8.78 11.19
N GLY A 3 14.31 -9.03 9.94
CA GLY A 3 13.15 -8.44 9.32
C GLY A 3 12.97 -8.83 7.87
N PHE A 4 11.80 -8.51 7.31
CA PHE A 4 11.44 -8.74 5.92
C PHE A 4 10.99 -7.45 5.25
N ARG A 5 11.42 -7.26 4.00
CA ARG A 5 10.79 -6.35 3.06
C ARG A 5 9.81 -7.15 2.21
N LEU A 6 8.54 -6.78 2.22
CA LEU A 6 7.48 -7.42 1.45
C LEU A 6 7.22 -6.60 0.18
N ASP A 7 7.56 -7.19 -0.97
CA ASP A 7 7.40 -6.57 -2.28
C ASP A 7 5.93 -6.60 -2.73
N VAL A 8 5.44 -5.46 -3.24
CA VAL A 8 4.08 -5.26 -3.78
C VAL A 8 2.96 -5.91 -2.93
N VAL A 9 3.08 -5.81 -1.61
CA VAL A 9 2.25 -6.60 -0.68
C VAL A 9 0.76 -6.28 -0.80
N ASN A 10 0.42 -5.04 -1.18
CA ASN A 10 -0.95 -4.60 -1.42
C ASN A 10 -1.66 -5.35 -2.55
N LEU A 11 -0.94 -6.14 -3.36
CA LEU A 11 -1.51 -6.93 -4.44
C LEU A 11 -1.82 -8.37 -4.06
N LEU A 12 -1.60 -8.79 -2.81
CA LEU A 12 -1.75 -10.19 -2.41
C LEU A 12 -3.21 -10.66 -2.52
N SER A 13 -4.18 -9.79 -2.21
CA SER A 13 -5.61 -10.11 -2.23
C SER A 13 -6.27 -9.71 -3.56
N LYS A 14 -7.04 -10.62 -4.17
CA LYS A 14 -7.78 -10.38 -5.43
C LYS A 14 -9.28 -10.53 -5.17
N THR A 15 -10.10 -9.78 -5.90
CA THR A 15 -11.55 -9.95 -5.86
C THR A 15 -11.94 -11.36 -6.33
N PRO A 16 -12.69 -12.13 -5.52
CA PRO A 16 -13.15 -13.45 -5.92
C PRO A 16 -13.96 -13.41 -7.22
N GLY A 17 -13.77 -14.40 -8.09
CA GLY A 17 -14.44 -14.48 -9.38
C GLY A 17 -13.76 -13.69 -10.51
N LEU A 18 -12.72 -12.90 -10.20
CA LEU A 18 -11.91 -12.15 -11.18
C LEU A 18 -12.79 -11.40 -12.19
N PRO A 19 -13.67 -10.50 -11.72
CA PRO A 19 -14.59 -9.78 -12.60
C PRO A 19 -13.83 -8.88 -13.58
N ASP A 20 -14.46 -8.63 -14.73
CA ASP A 20 -13.97 -7.63 -15.68
C ASP A 20 -14.01 -6.23 -15.05
N ASP A 21 -12.99 -5.42 -15.35
CA ASP A 21 -12.92 -4.05 -14.87
C ASP A 21 -14.10 -3.24 -15.45
N PRO A 22 -14.94 -2.61 -14.60
CA PRO A 22 -16.03 -1.76 -15.09
C PRO A 22 -15.51 -0.51 -15.83
N ILE A 23 -14.25 -0.13 -15.64
CA ILE A 23 -13.62 0.97 -16.36
C ILE A 23 -13.22 0.47 -17.75
N THR A 24 -13.77 1.09 -18.79
CA THR A 24 -13.41 0.78 -20.18
C THR A 24 -12.37 1.77 -20.72
N GLY A 25 -11.44 1.28 -21.55
CA GLY A 25 -10.37 2.08 -22.16
C GLY A 25 -9.01 2.00 -21.43
N PRO A 26 -8.03 2.87 -21.75
CA PRO A 26 -6.64 2.77 -21.26
C PRO A 26 -6.45 2.86 -19.75
N LYS A 27 -7.51 3.23 -19.01
CA LYS A 27 -7.52 3.34 -17.54
C LYS A 27 -8.13 2.11 -16.85
N GLY A 28 -8.73 1.19 -17.60
CA GLY A 28 -9.27 -0.07 -17.11
C GLY A 28 -8.19 -1.15 -17.12
N ASP A 29 -7.33 -1.14 -16.12
CA ASP A 29 -6.20 -2.06 -15.98
C ASP A 29 -6.42 -3.11 -14.87
N GLY A 30 -7.64 -3.19 -14.33
CA GLY A 30 -8.06 -4.14 -13.32
C GLY A 30 -7.56 -3.81 -11.91
N ARG A 31 -6.81 -2.72 -11.70
CA ARG A 31 -6.21 -2.38 -10.39
C ARG A 31 -7.22 -2.31 -9.26
N THR A 32 -8.45 -1.92 -9.57
CA THR A 32 -9.59 -1.89 -8.65
C THR A 32 -9.92 -3.26 -8.02
N HIS A 33 -9.50 -4.35 -8.65
CA HIS A 33 -9.80 -5.72 -8.21
C HIS A 33 -8.63 -6.42 -7.52
N TYR A 34 -7.43 -5.83 -7.53
CA TYR A 34 -6.24 -6.46 -6.93
C TYR A 34 -5.39 -5.55 -6.06
N ALA A 35 -5.48 -4.23 -6.21
CA ALA A 35 -4.87 -3.31 -5.25
C ALA A 35 -5.76 -3.20 -4.01
N ASP A 36 -5.18 -3.44 -2.83
CA ASP A 36 -5.88 -3.36 -1.54
C ASP A 36 -7.14 -4.27 -1.52
N GLY A 37 -6.99 -5.49 -2.05
CA GLY A 37 -8.11 -6.43 -2.21
C GLY A 37 -8.80 -6.81 -0.89
N PRO A 38 -10.00 -7.40 -0.95
CA PRO A 38 -10.94 -7.46 0.17
C PRO A 38 -10.45 -8.21 1.41
N ARG A 39 -9.43 -9.05 1.28
CA ARG A 39 -8.85 -9.86 2.37
C ARG A 39 -7.38 -9.55 2.64
N ILE A 40 -6.88 -8.39 2.17
CA ILE A 40 -5.46 -8.07 2.31
C ILE A 40 -5.05 -7.93 3.78
N HIS A 41 -5.81 -7.16 4.55
CA HIS A 41 -5.58 -6.93 5.97
C HIS A 41 -5.69 -8.21 6.80
N GLU A 42 -6.69 -9.05 6.50
CA GLU A 42 -6.85 -10.36 7.16
C GLU A 42 -5.62 -11.24 6.91
N SER A 43 -5.13 -11.27 5.66
CA SER A 43 -3.95 -12.05 5.29
C SER A 43 -2.69 -11.55 5.98
N LEU A 44 -2.49 -10.23 6.05
CA LEU A 44 -1.33 -9.62 6.71
C LEU A 44 -1.36 -9.82 8.22
N HIS A 45 -2.53 -9.67 8.84
CA HIS A 45 -2.71 -9.96 10.26
C HIS A 45 -2.38 -11.42 10.57
N LEU A 46 -2.86 -12.36 9.74
CA LEU A 46 -2.54 -13.78 9.92
C LEU A 46 -1.03 -14.06 9.78
N MET A 47 -0.37 -13.49 8.76
CA MET A 47 1.09 -13.63 8.62
C MET A 47 1.85 -13.03 9.80
N ASN A 48 1.36 -11.94 10.37
CA ASN A 48 1.96 -11.34 11.55
C ASN A 48 1.88 -12.28 12.76
N GLN A 49 0.70 -12.83 13.06
CA GLN A 49 0.52 -13.75 14.18
C GLN A 49 1.30 -15.05 14.03
N GLU A 50 1.30 -15.63 12.82
CA GLU A 50 1.90 -16.95 12.58
C GLU A 50 3.41 -16.89 12.32
N VAL A 51 3.93 -15.76 11.83
CA VAL A 51 5.33 -15.65 11.39
C VAL A 51 6.04 -14.44 12.01
N PHE A 52 5.56 -13.22 11.86
CA PHE A 52 6.41 -12.07 12.22
C PHE A 52 6.55 -11.84 13.72
N LYS A 53 5.45 -11.89 14.46
CA LYS A 53 5.38 -11.62 15.90
C LYS A 53 6.09 -12.69 16.75
N PRO A 54 5.96 -14.01 16.49
CA PRO A 54 6.67 -15.04 17.27
C PRO A 54 8.20 -14.91 17.20
N TYR A 55 8.72 -14.41 16.09
CA TYR A 55 10.15 -14.22 15.86
C TYR A 55 10.64 -12.78 16.10
N GLY A 56 9.76 -11.86 16.52
CA GLY A 56 10.10 -10.46 16.79
C GLY A 56 10.65 -9.71 15.58
N LEU A 57 10.17 -10.04 14.37
CA LEU A 57 10.70 -9.51 13.12
C LEU A 57 10.14 -8.13 12.79
N VAL A 58 10.98 -7.25 12.26
CA VAL A 58 10.55 -5.97 11.69
C VAL A 58 10.07 -6.17 10.26
N THR A 59 8.88 -5.68 9.92
CA THR A 59 8.32 -5.81 8.57
C THR A 59 8.11 -4.47 7.87
N VAL A 60 8.54 -4.43 6.61
CA VAL A 60 8.48 -3.25 5.75
C VAL A 60 7.71 -3.59 4.47
N GLY A 61 6.50 -3.05 4.31
CA GLY A 61 5.70 -3.26 3.09
C GLY A 61 5.99 -2.22 2.02
N GLU A 62 6.23 -2.65 0.78
CA GLU A 62 6.17 -1.77 -0.38
C GLU A 62 4.75 -1.75 -0.95
N MET A 63 4.19 -0.55 -1.11
CA MET A 63 2.84 -0.33 -1.60
C MET A 63 2.86 0.34 -2.96
N SER A 64 2.37 -0.33 -4.01
CA SER A 64 2.46 0.17 -5.40
C SER A 64 1.61 1.40 -5.68
N SER A 65 0.33 1.38 -5.29
CA SER A 65 -0.64 2.43 -5.53
C SER A 65 -1.75 2.33 -4.49
N THR A 66 -1.54 2.98 -3.37
CA THR A 66 -2.46 2.99 -2.23
C THR A 66 -2.64 4.43 -1.75
N THR A 67 -3.65 4.74 -0.95
CA THR A 67 -3.85 6.08 -0.39
C THR A 67 -3.08 6.25 0.93
N PRO A 68 -2.77 7.50 1.37
CA PRO A 68 -2.16 7.72 2.68
C PRO A 68 -2.99 7.14 3.83
N GLU A 69 -4.32 7.20 3.73
CA GLU A 69 -5.23 6.64 4.72
C GLU A 69 -5.09 5.12 4.84
N GLU A 70 -4.92 4.43 3.72
CA GLU A 70 -4.72 2.98 3.69
C GLU A 70 -3.36 2.59 4.26
N CYS A 71 -2.30 3.38 3.99
CA CYS A 71 -1.00 3.20 4.63
C CYS A 71 -1.09 3.23 6.15
N VAL A 72 -1.94 4.09 6.72
CA VAL A 72 -2.15 4.14 8.18
C VAL A 72 -2.77 2.84 8.69
N LEU A 73 -3.70 2.24 7.95
CA LEU A 73 -4.30 0.96 8.35
C LEU A 73 -3.27 -0.17 8.37
N TYR A 74 -2.37 -0.23 7.38
CA TYR A 74 -1.33 -1.24 7.32
C TYR A 74 -0.30 -1.17 8.46
N THR A 75 -0.05 0.02 9.02
CA THR A 75 0.97 0.22 10.07
C THR A 75 0.39 0.41 11.47
N ARG A 76 -0.93 0.32 11.62
CA ARG A 76 -1.59 0.53 12.90
C ARG A 76 -1.24 -0.57 13.89
N GLU A 77 -0.71 -0.19 15.04
CA GLU A 77 -0.27 -1.14 16.08
C GLU A 77 -1.40 -2.06 16.55
N ASP A 78 -2.62 -1.55 16.67
CA ASP A 78 -3.79 -2.32 17.11
C ASP A 78 -4.28 -3.36 16.10
N ARG A 79 -3.85 -3.23 14.84
CA ARG A 79 -4.19 -4.15 13.75
C ARG A 79 -3.16 -5.26 13.59
N GLU A 80 -1.97 -5.10 14.16
CA GLU A 80 -0.89 -6.09 14.15
C GLU A 80 -0.63 -6.64 12.73
N GLU A 81 -0.46 -5.75 11.75
CA GLU A 81 -0.21 -6.12 10.34
C GLU A 81 1.26 -5.95 9.97
N LEU A 82 1.70 -4.72 9.66
CA LEU A 82 3.08 -4.40 9.30
C LEU A 82 3.69 -3.38 10.27
N SER A 83 5.01 -3.41 10.43
CA SER A 83 5.71 -2.42 11.27
C SER A 83 5.82 -1.05 10.58
N MET A 84 6.01 -1.03 9.26
CA MET A 84 6.10 0.18 8.46
C MET A 84 5.78 -0.06 6.98
N VAL A 85 5.44 1.00 6.25
CA VAL A 85 5.18 0.94 4.81
C VAL A 85 5.92 2.05 4.06
N PHE A 86 6.37 1.74 2.85
CA PHE A 86 6.82 2.72 1.87
C PHE A 86 5.70 3.01 0.87
N SER A 87 5.40 4.29 0.68
CA SER A 87 4.40 4.77 -0.27
C SER A 87 5.08 5.63 -1.35
N PHE A 88 4.64 5.51 -2.61
CA PHE A 88 5.22 6.29 -3.71
C PHE A 88 4.64 7.70 -3.89
N HIS A 89 3.77 8.18 -2.99
CA HIS A 89 3.12 9.50 -3.13
C HIS A 89 4.11 10.66 -3.24
N HIS A 90 5.22 10.62 -2.49
CA HIS A 90 6.25 11.67 -2.52
C HIS A 90 7.06 11.68 -3.84
N MET A 91 7.08 10.56 -4.56
CA MET A 91 7.78 10.40 -5.84
C MET A 91 6.96 10.83 -7.06
N LYS A 92 5.71 11.26 -6.88
CA LYS A 92 4.84 11.77 -7.98
C LYS A 92 4.77 13.30 -8.03
N THR A 93 5.69 14.00 -7.36
CA THR A 93 5.72 15.47 -7.28
C THR A 93 6.20 16.15 -8.57
N ASP A 94 6.67 15.37 -9.54
CA ASP A 94 7.18 15.77 -10.85
C ASP A 94 6.16 15.61 -12.00
N TYR A 95 4.95 15.10 -11.72
CA TYR A 95 3.86 15.10 -12.70
C TYR A 95 3.36 16.54 -12.92
N LYS A 96 3.78 17.14 -14.04
CA LYS A 96 3.18 18.38 -14.57
C LYS A 96 1.68 18.15 -14.76
N GLU A 97 0.89 18.82 -13.94
CA GLU A 97 -0.58 18.76 -13.78
C GLU A 97 -1.10 17.95 -12.59
N ALA A 98 -0.71 18.36 -11.38
CA ALA A 98 -1.55 18.18 -10.20
C ALA A 98 -1.91 19.56 -9.64
N SER A 99 -3.16 19.98 -9.86
CA SER A 99 -3.78 21.15 -9.24
C SER A 99 -4.05 20.91 -7.73
N GLY A 100 -3.00 20.63 -6.98
CA GLY A 100 -3.02 20.49 -5.51
C GLY A 100 -2.58 21.78 -4.80
N PRO A 101 -2.97 21.99 -3.52
CA PRO A 101 -2.88 23.29 -2.84
C PRO A 101 -1.46 23.67 -2.38
N ILE A 102 -0.44 22.85 -2.63
CA ILE A 102 0.89 23.06 -2.10
C ILE A 102 1.68 23.97 -3.06
N ARG A 103 1.60 25.28 -2.81
CA ARG A 103 2.54 26.25 -3.38
C ARG A 103 3.90 26.10 -2.70
N CYS A 104 4.90 25.64 -3.45
CA CYS A 104 6.30 25.85 -3.10
C CYS A 104 6.58 27.36 -3.14
N PHE A 105 6.86 27.97 -1.99
CA PHE A 105 7.49 29.29 -1.95
C PHE A 105 8.99 29.11 -2.21
N PRO A 106 9.62 29.93 -3.07
CA PRO A 106 11.05 29.89 -3.28
C PRO A 106 11.78 30.34 -2.00
N TRP A 107 12.73 29.53 -1.56
CA TRP A 107 13.64 29.83 -0.45
C TRP A 107 14.54 31.00 -0.86
N ARG A 108 14.56 32.09 -0.09
CA ARG A 108 15.52 33.19 -0.25
C ARG A 108 16.62 33.01 0.80
N SER A 109 17.86 32.91 0.33
CA SER A 109 19.09 33.04 1.12
C SER A 109 19.21 34.41 1.79
#